data_AF-A0A8J7QC57-F1
#
_entry.id   AF-A0A8J7QC57-F1
#
_cell.length_a   1.000
_cell.length_b   1.000
_cell.length_c   1.000
_cell.angle_alpha   90.00
_cell.angle_beta   90.00
_cell.angle_gamma   90.00
#
_symmetry.space_group_name_H-M   'P 1'
#
loop_
_entity.id
_entity.type
_entity.pdbx_description
1 polymer ?
#
loop_
_entity_poly.entity_id
_entity_poly.type
_entity_poly.pdbx_seq_one_letter_code
_entity_poly.pdbx_strand_id
1 'polypeptide(L)' 'MIFSRRQLEYLLGEYVIHYHEERPHQGLGNRLISGEQGRSQGTIRRQTRLGGLLSFYDRVSG' A
#
# COMPACT_ATOMS: atom_id res chain seq x y z
N MET A 1 -13.76 -7.02 12.81
CA MET A 1 -13.56 -6.73 14.24
C MET A 1 -12.23 -7.35 14.68
N ILE A 2 -11.50 -6.69 15.59
CA ILE A 2 -10.19 -7.12 16.11
C ILE A 2 -10.40 -7.61 17.54
N PHE A 3 -9.99 -8.83 17.86
CA PHE A 3 -10.29 -9.48 19.14
C PHE A 3 -9.06 -9.94 19.91
N SER A 4 -7.87 -9.70 19.38
CA SER A 4 -6.61 -10.07 20.01
C SER A 4 -5.50 -9.10 19.66
N ARG A 5 -4.51 -9.02 20.53
CA ARG A 5 -3.27 -8.28 20.29
C ARG A 5 -2.57 -8.75 19.01
N ARG A 6 -2.48 -10.07 18.78
CA ARG A 6 -1.86 -10.63 17.57
C ARG A 6 -2.55 -10.17 16.29
N GLN A 7 -3.88 -10.09 16.29
CA GLN A 7 -4.61 -9.54 15.14
C GLN A 7 -4.31 -8.05 14.94
N LEU A 8 -4.25 -7.26 16.02
CA LEU A 8 -3.90 -5.85 15.94
C LEU A 8 -2.48 -5.65 15.40
N GLU A 9 -1.50 -6.38 15.92
CA GLU A 9 -0.10 -6.31 15.48
C GLU A 9 0.05 -6.66 14.00
N TYR A 10 -0.66 -7.71 13.54
CA TYR A 10 -0.70 -8.05 12.12
C TYR A 10 -1.29 -6.91 11.27
N LEU A 11 -2.44 -6.36 11.66
CA LEU A 11 -3.08 -5.27 10.91
C LEU A 11 -2.23 -4.00 10.87
N LEU A 12 -1.57 -3.65 11.98
CA LEU A 12 -0.66 -2.50 12.03
C LEU A 12 0.59 -2.73 11.19
N GLY A 13 1.15 -3.95 11.20
CA GLY A 13 2.29 -4.30 10.35
C GLY A 13 1.97 -4.14 8.87
N GLU A 14 0.84 -4.70 8.42
CA GLU A 14 0.36 -4.55 7.05
C GLU A 14 0.11 -3.09 6.67
N TYR A 15 -0.48 -2.32 7.60
CA TYR A 15 -0.70 -0.89 7.42
C TYR A 15 0.60 -0.11 7.27
N VAL A 16 1.62 -0.35 8.10
CA VAL A 16 2.89 0.37 8.05
C VAL A 16 3.62 0.08 6.74
N ILE A 17 3.62 -1.17 6.28
CA ILE A 17 4.18 -1.54 4.96
C ILE A 17 3.44 -0.76 3.86
N HIS A 18 2.10 -0.80 3.85
CA HIS A 18 1.31 -0.05 2.87
C HIS A 18 1.59 1.46 2.92
N TYR A 19 1.68 2.01 4.13
CA TYR A 19 1.93 3.43 4.34
C TYR A 19 3.29 3.86 3.77
N HIS A 20 4.34 3.08 3.98
CA HIS A 20 5.68 3.44 3.50
C HIS A 20 5.88 3.15 2.01
N GLU A 21 5.42 1.99 1.54
CA GLU A 21 5.82 1.42 0.24
C GLU A 21 4.78 1.55 -0.86
N GLU A 22 3.53 1.87 -0.54
CA GLU A 22 2.42 1.80 -1.52
C GLU A 22 1.59 3.08 -1.57
N ARG A 23 1.59 3.90 -0.50
CA ARG A 23 0.77 5.12 -0.42
C ARG A 23 1.60 6.38 -0.75
N PRO A 24 1.25 7.13 -1.81
CA PRO A 24 1.87 8.42 -2.07
C PRO A 24 1.53 9.45 -0.99
N HIS A 25 2.52 10.23 -0.57
CA HIS A 25 2.34 11.25 0.47
C HIS A 25 2.39 12.66 -0.12
N GLN A 26 1.32 13.42 0.04
CA GLN A 26 1.23 14.80 -0.47
C GLN A 26 2.33 15.71 0.11
N GLY A 27 2.62 15.56 1.41
CA GLY A 27 3.71 16.28 2.08
C GLY A 27 5.11 15.95 1.55
N LEU A 28 5.25 14.89 0.74
CA LEU A 28 6.48 14.47 0.06
C LEU A 28 6.38 14.62 -1.45
N GLY A 29 5.47 15.46 -1.95
CA GLY A 29 5.27 15.67 -3.38
C GLY A 29 4.69 14.45 -4.11
N ASN A 30 3.75 13.74 -3.46
CA ASN A 30 3.14 12.51 -3.97
C ASN A 30 4.16 11.38 -4.25
N ARG A 31 5.24 11.35 -3.47
CA ARG A 31 6.21 10.25 -3.49
C ARG A 31 5.91 9.26 -2.38
N LEU A 32 6.31 8.01 -2.62
CA LEU A 32 6.41 7.00 -1.57
C LEU A 32 7.59 7.33 -0.64
N ILE A 33 7.48 6.89 0.63
CA ILE A 33 8.55 7.02 1.62
C ILE A 33 9.68 6.04 1.28
N SER A 34 9.33 4.81 0.93
CA SER A 34 10.23 3.75 0.46
C SER A 34 9.56 2.95 -0.67
N GLY A 35 10.25 1.96 -1.23
CA GLY A 35 9.71 1.12 -2.30
C GLY A 35 9.92 1.69 -3.71
N GLU A 36 9.38 0.98 -4.71
CA GLU A 36 9.47 1.36 -6.12
C GLU A 36 8.44 2.45 -6.44
N GLN A 37 8.89 3.59 -6.98
CA GLN A 37 7.98 4.64 -7.39
C GLN A 37 7.10 4.19 -8.55
N GLY A 38 5.85 4.63 -8.55
CA GLY A 38 4.88 4.27 -9.57
C GLY A 38 5.31 4.66 -10.99
N ARG A 39 4.95 3.82 -11.97
CA ARG A 39 5.20 4.08 -13.39
C ARG A 39 4.13 4.99 -13.99
N SER A 40 4.53 5.81 -14.95
CA SER A 40 3.62 6.70 -15.69
C SER A 40 2.81 5.99 -16.77
N GLN A 41 3.29 4.85 -17.27
CA GLN A 41 2.68 4.05 -18.34
C GLN A 41 2.52 2.58 -17.93
N GLY A 42 1.69 1.85 -18.67
CA GLY A 42 1.37 0.44 -18.43
C GLY A 42 -0.07 0.21 -17.98
N THR A 43 -0.44 -1.06 -17.88
CA THR A 43 -1.77 -1.48 -17.44
C THR A 43 -1.92 -1.25 -15.94
N ILE A 44 -3.02 -0.64 -15.52
CA ILE A 44 -3.31 -0.44 -14.10
C ILE A 44 -3.65 -1.79 -13.48
N ARG A 45 -2.92 -2.15 -12.44
CA ARG A 45 -3.18 -3.31 -11.60
C ARG A 45 -3.60 -2.83 -10.21
N ARG A 46 -4.63 -3.48 -9.66
CA ARG A 46 -5.06 -3.29 -8.28
C ARG A 46 -4.61 -4.48 -7.45
N GLN A 47 -3.93 -4.20 -6.36
CA GLN A 47 -3.55 -5.19 -5.35
C GLN A 47 -4.26 -4.83 -4.05
N THR A 48 -4.77 -5.84 -3.35
CA THR A 48 -5.54 -5.63 -2.13
C THR A 48 -5.06 -6.54 -1.02
N ARG A 49 -4.98 -6.00 0.20
CA ARG A 49 -4.68 -6.73 1.42
C ARG A 49 -5.81 -6.54 2.43
N LEU A 50 -5.88 -7.43 3.42
CA LEU A 50 -6.84 -7.35 4.54
C LEU A 50 -8.31 -7.24 4.09
N GLY A 51 -8.72 -8.07 3.13
CA GLY A 51 -10.10 -8.07 2.63
C GLY A 51 -10.50 -6.81 1.85
N GLY A 52 -9.53 -6.06 1.32
CA GLY A 52 -9.76 -4.84 0.54
C GLY A 52 -9.59 -3.54 1.32
N LEU A 53 -9.36 -3.63 2.64
CA LEU A 53 -9.10 -2.45 3.49
C LEU A 53 -7.89 -1.65 3.00
N LEU A 54 -6.83 -2.34 2.57
CA LEU A 54 -5.65 -1.72 1.98
C LEU A 54 -5.67 -2.01 0.48
N SER A 55 -5.69 -0.95 -0.33
CA SER A 55 -5.69 -1.03 -1.78
C SER A 55 -4.49 -0.27 -2.31
N PHE A 56 -3.67 -0.95 -3.12
CA PHE A 56 -2.55 -0.39 -3.84
C PHE A 56 -2.80 -0.48 -5.34
N TYR A 57 -2.45 0.58 -6.05
CA TYR A 57 -2.62 0.68 -7.49
C TYR A 57 -1.27 1.00 -8.11
N ASP A 58 -0.82 0.11 -8.98
CA ASP A 58 0.41 0.27 -9.73
C ASP A 58 0.17 0.09 -11.23
N ARG A 59 1.18 0.46 -12.03
CA ARG A 59 1.19 0.16 -13.46
C ARG A 59 2.27 -0.85 -13.76
N VAL A 60 1.88 -1.95 -14.40
CA VAL A 60 2.79 -2.99 -14.86
C VAL A 60 2.99 -2.86 -16.37
N SER A 61 4.20 -3.20 -16.84
CA SER A 61 4.43 -3.40 -18.28
C SER A 61 3.53 -4.54 -18.76
N GLY A 62 2.84 -4.30 -19.87
CA GLY A 62 2.08 -5.34 -20.57
C GLY A 62 2.98 -6.38 -21.21
#